data_AF-A0A2V5MZH6-F1
#
_entry.id   AF-A0A2V5MZH6-F1
#
_cell.length_a   1.000
_cell.length_b   1.000
_cell.length_c   1.000
_cell.angle_alpha   90.00
_cell.angle_beta   90.00
_cell.angle_gamma   90.00
#
_symmetry.space_group_name_H-M   'P 1'
#
loop_
_entity.id
_entity.type
_entity.pdbx_description
1 polymer ?
#
loop_
_entity_poly.entity_id
_entity_poly.type
_entity_poly.pdbx_seq_one_letter_code
_entity_poly.pdbx_strand_id
1 'polypeptide(L)'
;KEDHVSMGMTSALKLRSIVDLAENLLAIELLAAAEGLEYRRPLKAGRGVERAFAAVRKLVAPLTHDRALSGDIARVAEAIREGDFGSKTNNS
;
A
#
# COMPACT_ATOMS: atom_id res chain seq x y z
N LYS A 1 -25.50 -26.53 -29.28
CA LYS A 1 -24.31 -26.93 -28.50
C LYS A 1 -23.58 -25.65 -28.17
N GLU A 2 -23.92 -25.03 -27.05
CA GLU A 2 -23.25 -23.86 -26.51
C GLU A 2 -22.82 -24.24 -25.10
N ASP A 3 -21.51 -24.41 -24.89
CA ASP A 3 -20.97 -24.62 -23.55
C ASP A 3 -19.64 -23.88 -23.46
N HIS A 4 -19.69 -22.58 -23.76
CA HIS A 4 -18.67 -21.62 -23.34
C HIS A 4 -19.19 -20.90 -22.11
N VAL A 5 -19.25 -21.60 -20.98
CA VAL A 5 -19.32 -20.94 -19.67
C VAL A 5 -18.01 -20.19 -19.49
N SER A 6 -18.08 -18.86 -19.53
CA SER A 6 -16.92 -17.97 -19.68
C SER A 6 -15.95 -18.01 -18.49
N MET A 7 -16.27 -18.74 -17.41
CA MET A 7 -15.60 -18.71 -16.10
C MET A 7 -15.33 -17.28 -15.60
N GLY A 8 -15.97 -16.26 -16.21
CA GLY A 8 -15.57 -14.86 -16.10
C GLY A 8 -15.82 -14.30 -14.72
N MET A 9 -16.94 -14.70 -14.11
CA MET A 9 -17.26 -14.35 -12.73
C MET A 9 -16.26 -14.95 -11.73
N THR A 10 -15.88 -16.22 -11.91
CA THR A 10 -14.86 -16.89 -11.07
C THR A 10 -13.49 -16.22 -11.22
N SER A 11 -13.11 -15.86 -12.45
CA SER A 11 -11.86 -15.14 -12.72
C SER A 11 -11.85 -13.74 -12.11
N ALA A 12 -12.98 -13.02 -12.17
CA ALA A 12 -13.12 -11.69 -11.56
C ALA A 12 -13.00 -11.75 -10.02
N LEU A 13 -13.63 -12.73 -9.38
CA LEU A 13 -13.51 -12.93 -7.94
C LEU A 13 -12.07 -13.24 -7.51
N LYS A 14 -11.39 -14.13 -8.24
CA LYS A 14 -9.97 -14.45 -7.98
C LYS A 14 -9.07 -13.23 -8.16
N LEU A 15 -9.29 -12.46 -9.22
CA LEU A 15 -8.54 -11.23 -9.46
C LEU A 15 -8.72 -10.25 -8.30
N ARG A 16 -9.95 -10.09 -7.81
CA ARG A 16 -10.21 -9.21 -6.66
C ARG A 16 -9.41 -9.64 -5.43
N SER A 17 -9.41 -10.93 -5.10
CA SER A 17 -8.60 -11.44 -3.99
C SER A 17 -7.09 -11.22 -4.18
N ILE A 18 -6.58 -11.36 -5.41
CA ILE A 18 -5.17 -11.10 -5.72
C ILE A 18 -4.83 -9.61 -5.50
N VAL A 19 -5.70 -8.71 -5.93
CA VAL A 19 -5.52 -7.27 -5.72
C VAL A 19 -5.51 -6.94 -4.22
N ASP A 20 -6.46 -7.49 -3.45
CA ASP A 20 -6.52 -7.27 -2.00
C ASP A 20 -5.25 -7.80 -1.29
N LEU A 21 -4.68 -8.93 -1.74
CA LEU A 21 -3.41 -9.43 -1.22
C LEU A 21 -2.23 -8.53 -1.59
N ALA A 22 -2.18 -8.03 -2.83
CA ALA A 22 -1.12 -7.15 -3.30
C ALA A 22 -1.08 -5.83 -2.52
N GLU A 23 -2.24 -5.22 -2.25
CA GLU A 23 -2.34 -4.00 -1.44
C GLU A 23 -1.83 -4.22 -0.01
N ASN A 24 -2.15 -5.36 0.60
CA ASN A 24 -1.64 -5.71 1.93
C ASN A 24 -0.12 -5.91 1.93
N LEU A 25 0.44 -6.58 0.91
CA LEU A 25 1.88 -6.75 0.77
C LEU A 25 2.59 -5.40 0.62
N LEU A 26 2.08 -4.53 -0.25
CA LEU A 26 2.62 -3.18 -0.45
C LEU A 26 2.51 -2.33 0.82
N ALA A 27 1.44 -2.48 1.59
CA ALA A 27 1.29 -1.80 2.88
C ALA A 27 2.38 -2.20 3.87
N ILE A 28 2.69 -3.49 3.97
CA ILE A 28 3.77 -4.02 4.81
C ILE A 28 5.13 -3.46 4.36
N GLU A 29 5.40 -3.48 3.05
CA GLU A 29 6.64 -2.93 2.49
C GLU A 29 6.80 -1.43 2.78
N LEU A 30 5.72 -0.64 2.62
CA LEU A 30 5.75 0.80 2.91
C LEU A 30 6.01 1.10 4.39
N LEU A 31 5.42 0.33 5.29
CA LEU A 31 5.67 0.46 6.73
C LEU A 31 7.13 0.14 7.06
N ALA A 32 7.65 -0.99 6.56
CA ALA A 32 9.05 -1.39 6.77
C ALA A 32 10.03 -0.36 6.16
N ALA A 33 9.74 0.14 4.96
CA ALA A 33 10.54 1.17 4.31
C ALA A 33 10.53 2.49 5.09
N ALA A 34 9.39 2.88 5.68
CA ALA A 34 9.30 4.08 6.49
C ALA A 34 10.18 4.00 7.75
N GLU A 35 10.12 2.90 8.49
CA GLU A 35 11.02 2.66 9.61
C GLU A 35 12.49 2.64 9.15
N GLY A 36 12.78 1.94 8.04
CA GLY A 36 14.11 1.88 7.45
C GLY A 36 14.68 3.25 7.05
N LEU A 37 13.83 4.17 6.58
CA LEU A 37 14.24 5.53 6.25
C LEU A 37 14.61 6.34 7.49
N GLU A 38 13.95 6.11 8.62
CA GLU A 38 14.27 6.79 9.89
C GLU A 38 15.64 6.41 10.41
N TYR A 39 16.01 5.12 10.32
CA TYR A 39 17.35 4.66 10.68
C TYR A 39 18.46 5.22 9.78
N ARG A 40 18.12 5.73 8.60
CA ARG A 40 19.08 6.33 7.66
C ARG A 40 19.18 7.85 7.78
N ARG A 41 18.43 8.49 8.67
CA ARG A 41 18.54 9.94 8.90
C ARG A 41 19.94 10.29 9.43
N PRO A 42 20.53 11.44 9.00
CA PRO A 42 19.89 12.55 8.30
C PRO A 42 19.86 12.44 6.76
N LEU A 43 20.24 11.31 6.16
CA LEU A 43 20.16 11.15 4.70
C LEU A 43 18.71 11.32 4.23
N LYS A 44 18.54 12.03 3.11
CA LYS A 44 17.24 12.25 2.48
C LYS A 44 17.10 11.39 1.24
N ALA A 45 15.96 10.73 1.12
CA ALA A 45 15.61 9.95 -0.06
C ALA A 45 15.17 10.88 -1.20
N GLY A 46 14.95 10.31 -2.40
CA GLY A 46 14.41 11.06 -3.53
C GLY A 46 13.01 11.64 -3.24
N ARG A 47 12.63 12.70 -3.95
CA ARG A 47 11.36 13.43 -3.74
C ARG A 47 10.12 12.52 -3.69
N GLY A 48 10.05 11.51 -4.56
CA GLY A 48 8.93 10.55 -4.57
C GLY A 48 8.84 9.74 -3.29
N VAL A 49 9.99 9.23 -2.82
CA VAL A 49 10.09 8.42 -1.60
C VAL A 49 9.78 9.25 -0.36
N GLU A 50 10.28 10.48 -0.26
CA GLU A 50 9.97 11.37 0.87
C GLU A 50 8.47 11.72 0.94
N ARG A 51 7.79 11.86 -0.20
CA ARG A 51 6.32 12.03 -0.22
C ARG A 51 5.61 10.79 0.28
N ALA A 52 6.01 9.60 -0.19
CA ALA A 52 5.43 8.34 0.26
C ALA A 52 5.66 8.14 1.77
N PHE A 53 6.89 8.37 2.25
CA PHE A 53 7.23 8.36 3.66
C PHE A 53 6.33 9.29 4.49
N ALA A 54 6.17 10.54 4.05
CA ALA A 54 5.32 11.51 4.73
C ALA A 54 3.84 11.09 4.73
N ALA A 55 3.35 10.47 3.65
CA ALA A 55 1.99 9.92 3.60
C ALA A 55 1.81 8.76 4.60
N VAL A 56 2.76 7.81 4.65
CA VAL A 56 2.73 6.73 5.65
C VAL A 56 2.73 7.29 7.07
N ARG A 57 3.59 8.27 7.37
CA ARG A 57 3.69 8.86 8.73
C ARG A 57 2.50 9.70 9.16
N LYS A 58 1.63 10.11 8.23
CA LYS A 58 0.32 10.70 8.57
C LYS A 58 -0.70 9.65 9.00
N LEU A 59 -0.58 8.42 8.50
CA LEU A 59 -1.51 7.32 8.78
C LEU A 59 -1.07 6.47 9.97
N VAL A 60 0.25 6.30 10.12
CA VAL A 60 0.85 5.37 11.06
C VAL A 60 2.05 6.02 11.75
N ALA A 61 2.00 6.09 13.08
CA ALA A 61 3.10 6.60 13.89
C ALA A 61 4.33 5.67 13.81
N PRO A 62 5.55 6.17 14.05
CA PRO A 62 6.74 5.34 14.17
C PRO A 62 6.57 4.18 15.15
N LEU A 63 7.19 3.05 14.84
CA LEU A 63 7.18 1.87 15.71
C LEU A 63 8.21 2.04 16.83
N THR A 64 7.83 2.72 17.91
CA THR A 64 8.71 2.96 19.07
C THR A 64 8.71 1.84 20.10
N HIS A 65 7.67 1.01 20.09
CA HIS A 65 7.48 -0.14 20.96
C HIS A 65 6.63 -1.18 20.21
N ASP A 66 6.65 -2.43 20.68
CA ASP A 66 5.87 -3.48 20.07
C ASP A 66 4.36 -3.20 20.19
N ARG A 67 3.64 -3.36 19.08
CA ARG A 67 2.20 -3.16 18.99
C ARG A 67 1.61 -3.99 17.84
N ALA A 68 0.31 -4.23 17.89
CA ALA A 68 -0.40 -4.90 16.81
C ALA A 68 -0.36 -4.06 15.52
N LEU A 69 0.26 -4.62 14.47
CA LEU A 69 0.40 -3.95 13.16
C LEU A 69 -0.78 -4.18 12.22
N SER A 70 -1.72 -5.08 12.54
CA SER A 70 -2.85 -5.40 11.66
C SER A 70 -3.69 -4.16 11.30
N GLY A 71 -3.93 -3.28 12.27
CA GLY A 71 -4.63 -2.01 12.02
C GLY A 71 -3.81 -1.03 11.19
N ASP A 72 -2.49 -0.99 11.38
CA ASP A 72 -1.58 -0.12 10.63
C ASP A 72 -1.50 -0.58 9.16
N ILE A 73 -1.38 -1.89 8.93
CA ILE A 73 -1.40 -2.50 7.59
C ILE A 73 -2.72 -2.19 6.89
N ALA A 74 -3.86 -2.38 7.57
CA ALA A 74 -5.17 -2.11 6.98
C ALA A 74 -5.34 -0.63 6.57
N ARG A 75 -4.89 0.32 7.39
CA ARG A 75 -4.94 1.76 7.05
C ARG A 75 -4.09 2.10 5.83
N VAL A 76 -2.87 1.55 5.74
CA VAL A 76 -1.99 1.80 4.59
C VAL A 76 -2.52 1.11 3.33
N ALA A 77 -3.05 -0.12 3.45
CA ALA A 77 -3.66 -0.83 2.33
C ALA A 77 -4.86 -0.06 1.75
N GLU A 78 -5.69 0.55 2.61
CA GLU A 78 -6.78 1.40 2.14
C GLU A 78 -6.29 2.65 1.42
N ALA A 79 -5.27 3.33 1.95
CA ALA A 79 -4.67 4.49 1.28
C ALA A 79 -4.03 4.12 -0.08
N ILE A 80 -3.49 2.91 -0.23
CA ILE A 80 -3.03 2.39 -1.53
C ILE A 80 -4.21 2.25 -2.50
N ARG A 81 -5.33 1.69 -2.02
CA ARG A 81 -6.55 1.50 -2.80
C ARG A 81 -7.16 2.83 -3.25
N GLU A 82 -7.12 3.85 -2.41
CA GLU A 82 -7.58 5.22 -2.72
C GLU A 82 -6.63 5.98 -3.66
N GLY A 83 -5.41 5.48 -3.87
CA GLY A 83 -4.43 6.07 -4.77
C GLY A 83 -3.61 7.21 -4.15
N ASP A 84 -3.57 7.31 -2.82
CA ASP A 84 -2.92 8.41 -2.09
C ASP A 84 -1.41 8.52 -2.30
N PHE A 85 -0.77 7.44 -2.75
CA PHE A 85 0.66 7.38 -3.03
C PHE A 85 1.01 7.66 -4.50
N GLY A 86 0.02 7.78 -5.39
CA GLY A 86 0.21 8.08 -6.80
C GLY A 86 0.79 9.48 -7.03
N SER A 87 1.53 9.66 -8.14
CA SER A 87 1.79 11.02 -8.61
C SER A 87 0.44 11.66 -8.95
N LYS A 88 0.17 12.88 -8.48
CA LYS A 88 -0.88 13.72 -9.06
C LYS A 88 -0.61 13.88 -10.56
N THR A 89 -1.11 12.97 -11.39
CA THR A 89 -1.25 13.20 -12.81
C THR A 89 -2.48 14.08 -12.90
N ASN A 90 -2.24 15.39 -13.07
CA ASN A 90 -3.31 16.34 -13.38
C ASN A 90 -4.05 15.80 -14.60
N ASN A 91 -5.23 15.24 -14.41
CA ASN A 91 -6.20 15.13 -15.47
C ASN A 91 -6.91 16.48 -15.55
N SER A 92 -6.30 17.41 -16.31
CA SER A 92 -6.96 18.60 -16.82
C SER A 92 -7.95 18.23 -17.90
#